data_AF-A0A835RAM2-F1
#
_entry.id   AF-A0A835RAM2-F1
#
_cell.length_a   1.000
_cell.length_b   1.000
_cell.length_c   1.000
_cell.angle_alpha   90.00
_cell.angle_beta   90.00
_cell.angle_gamma   90.00
#
_symmetry.space_group_name_H-M   'P 1'
#
loop_
_entity.id
_entity.type
_entity.pdbx_description
1 polymer ?
#
loop_
_entity_poly.entity_id
_entity_poly.type
_entity_poly.pdbx_seq_one_letter_code
_entity_poly.pdbx_strand_id
1 'polypeptide(L)'
;MRPSVTFTDEEVSELTARIQNAGTEVVEAKSGAGSATLSMAYAAARFVESSLRALDGDSDVYECTFVQSNLTDLPFFASRVKLGRKGVEALISADFHNLSDYEAKALEALKPELKVSIEKGVAFAHKQPAAAASN
;
A
#
# COMPACT_ATOMS: atom_id res chain seq x y z
N MET A 1 -6.76 16.42 2.19
CA MET A 1 -6.15 17.48 3.03
C MET A 1 -4.82 17.84 2.41
N ARG A 2 -4.58 19.09 1.97
CA ARG A 2 -3.26 19.49 1.46
C ARG A 2 -2.33 19.78 2.64
N PRO A 3 -1.10 19.25 2.67
CA PRO A 3 -0.11 19.64 3.69
C PRO A 3 0.11 21.17 3.67
N SER A 4 0.44 21.76 4.82
CA SER A 4 0.79 23.18 4.92
C SER A 4 2.15 23.50 4.29
N VAL A 5 2.94 22.48 3.97
CA VAL A 5 4.23 22.59 3.29
C VAL A 5 4.04 22.55 1.78
N THR A 6 4.77 23.40 1.06
CA THR A 6 4.82 23.41 -0.40
C THR A 6 6.19 22.94 -0.85
N PHE A 7 6.23 22.01 -1.79
CA PHE A 7 7.45 21.53 -2.43
C PHE A 7 7.49 22.04 -3.87
N THR A 8 8.70 22.25 -4.38
CA THR A 8 8.94 22.44 -5.81
C THR A 8 8.71 21.14 -6.58
N ASP A 9 8.49 21.22 -7.89
CA ASP A 9 8.28 20.03 -8.73
C ASP A 9 9.48 19.06 -8.67
N GLU A 10 10.70 19.60 -8.55
CA GLU A 10 11.92 18.81 -8.43
C GLU A 10 11.99 18.07 -7.08
N GLU A 11 11.68 18.75 -5.98
CA GLU A 11 11.59 18.12 -4.66
C GLU A 11 10.49 17.04 -4.60
N VAL A 12 9.34 17.27 -5.25
CA VAL A 12 8.26 16.27 -5.35
C VAL A 12 8.75 15.03 -6.11
N SER A 13 9.44 15.23 -7.23
CA SER A 13 9.97 14.14 -8.05
C SER A 13 11.04 13.35 -7.29
N GLU A 14 12.01 14.02 -6.68
CA GLU A 14 13.09 13.39 -5.91
C GLU A 14 12.54 12.61 -4.70
N LEU A 15 11.64 13.23 -3.93
CA LEU A 15 11.01 12.61 -2.78
C LEU A 15 10.20 11.37 -3.19
N THR A 16 9.42 11.47 -4.27
CA THR A 16 8.63 10.34 -4.77
C THR A 16 9.54 9.18 -5.19
N ALA A 17 10.58 9.46 -5.98
CA ALA A 17 11.52 8.45 -6.44
C ALA A 17 12.23 7.76 -5.27
N ARG A 18 12.64 8.54 -4.25
CA ARG A 18 13.27 7.99 -3.05
C ARG A 18 12.32 7.11 -2.24
N ILE A 19 11.06 7.51 -2.08
CA ILE A 19 10.06 6.69 -1.38
C ILE A 19 9.82 5.36 -2.10
N GLN A 20 9.68 5.40 -3.43
CA GLN A 20 9.44 4.20 -4.24
C GLN A 20 10.63 3.23 -4.23
N ASN A 21 11.87 3.77 -4.16
CA ASN A 21 13.10 2.96 -4.21
C ASN A 21 13.72 2.67 -2.85
N ALA A 22 13.15 3.16 -1.74
CA ALA A 22 13.72 3.01 -0.39
C ALA A 22 14.01 1.54 -0.01
N GLY A 23 13.20 0.59 -0.48
CA GLY A 23 13.45 -0.84 -0.27
C GLY A 23 14.72 -1.32 -0.98
N THR A 24 14.91 -0.90 -2.23
CA THR A 24 16.10 -1.19 -3.04
C THR A 24 17.34 -0.55 -2.43
N GLU A 25 17.25 0.72 -2.01
CA GLU A 25 18.34 1.42 -1.32
C GLU A 25 18.83 0.65 -0.08
N VAL A 26 17.92 0.04 0.69
CA VAL A 26 18.30 -0.77 1.85
C VAL A 26 18.98 -2.08 1.45
N VAL A 27 18.52 -2.74 0.38
CA VAL A 27 19.15 -3.96 -0.13
C VAL A 27 20.58 -3.67 -0.61
N GLU A 28 20.75 -2.57 -1.34
CA GLU A 28 22.06 -2.11 -1.83
C GLU A 28 22.98 -1.72 -0.67
N ALA A 29 22.48 -0.97 0.31
CA ALA A 29 23.25 -0.60 1.51
C ALA A 29 23.66 -1.82 2.36
N LYS A 30 22.91 -2.92 2.28
CA LYS A 30 23.24 -4.20 2.89
C LYS A 30 24.07 -5.11 1.97
N SER A 31 24.57 -4.60 0.84
CA SER A 31 25.35 -5.37 -0.15
C SER A 31 24.63 -6.66 -0.59
N GLY A 32 23.30 -6.62 -0.71
CA GLY A 32 22.48 -7.76 -1.08
C GLY A 32 22.23 -8.78 0.05
N ALA A 33 22.71 -8.54 1.28
CA ALA A 33 22.55 -9.45 2.42
C ALA A 33 21.13 -9.44 3.05
N GLY A 34 20.12 -9.00 2.29
CA GLY A 34 18.72 -8.94 2.71
C GLY A 34 18.13 -7.53 2.68
N SER A 35 16.81 -7.44 2.83
CA SER A 35 16.04 -6.20 2.75
C SER A 35 15.84 -5.53 4.12
N ALA A 36 14.98 -4.51 4.17
CA ALA A 36 14.57 -3.81 5.38
C ALA A 36 13.92 -4.76 6.41
N THR A 37 14.59 -4.98 7.54
CA THR A 37 14.12 -5.87 8.61
C THR A 37 13.56 -5.09 9.80
N LEU A 38 14.40 -4.27 10.45
CA LEU A 38 14.02 -3.52 11.65
C LEU A 38 12.92 -2.49 11.38
N SER A 39 13.05 -1.73 10.29
CA SER A 39 12.03 -0.75 9.89
C SER A 39 10.70 -1.41 9.49
N MET A 40 10.75 -2.57 8.84
CA MET A 40 9.54 -3.34 8.53
C MET A 40 8.89 -3.89 9.80
N ALA A 41 9.68 -4.41 10.75
CA ALA A 41 9.15 -4.87 12.03
C ALA A 41 8.45 -3.74 12.81
N TYR A 42 9.04 -2.55 12.82
CA TYR A 42 8.41 -1.37 13.40
C TYR A 42 7.11 -0.98 12.69
N ALA A 43 7.12 -0.91 11.35
CA ALA A 43 5.93 -0.59 10.57
C ALA A 43 4.79 -1.60 10.80
N ALA A 44 5.12 -2.90 10.85
CA ALA A 44 4.15 -3.94 11.15
C ALA A 44 3.60 -3.82 12.59
N ALA A 45 4.47 -3.58 13.57
CA ALA A 45 4.06 -3.38 14.96
C ALA A 45 3.09 -2.20 15.10
N ARG A 46 3.39 -1.07 14.46
CA ARG A 46 2.50 0.10 14.43
C ARG A 46 1.14 -0.22 13.80
N PHE A 47 1.13 -0.88 12.65
CA PHE A 47 -0.14 -1.22 11.98
C PHE A 47 -1.00 -2.19 12.82
N VAL A 48 -0.36 -3.15 13.49
CA VAL A 48 -1.03 -4.08 14.41
C VAL A 48 -1.57 -3.32 15.64
N GLU A 49 -0.81 -2.39 16.21
CA GLU A 49 -1.28 -1.55 17.31
C GLU A 49 -2.52 -0.73 16.93
N SER A 50 -2.51 -0.09 15.76
CA SER A 50 -3.69 0.59 15.20
C SER A 50 -4.88 -0.38 15.06
N SER A 51 -4.63 -1.58 14.53
CA SER A 51 -5.67 -2.62 14.40
C SER A 51 -6.24 -3.04 15.76
N LEU A 52 -5.40 -3.21 16.78
CA LEU A 52 -5.83 -3.57 18.14
C LEU A 52 -6.66 -2.45 18.78
N ARG A 53 -6.25 -1.19 18.63
CA ARG A 53 -7.03 -0.02 19.09
C ARG A 53 -8.43 0.02 18.44
N ALA A 54 -8.49 -0.20 17.14
CA ALA A 54 -9.76 -0.26 16.40
C ALA A 54 -10.66 -1.40 16.91
N LEU A 55 -10.08 -2.57 17.20
CA LEU A 55 -10.79 -3.71 17.78
C LEU A 55 -11.29 -3.43 19.20
N ASP A 56 -10.53 -2.68 20.01
CA ASP A 56 -10.94 -2.25 21.35
C ASP A 56 -12.11 -1.23 21.31
N GLY A 57 -12.34 -0.61 20.15
CA GLY A 57 -13.46 0.29 19.90
C GLY A 57 -13.09 1.76 19.81
N ASP A 58 -11.80 2.07 19.62
CA ASP A 58 -11.38 3.41 19.21
C ASP A 58 -12.01 3.74 17.84
N SER A 59 -12.82 4.79 17.81
CA SER A 59 -13.58 5.20 16.63
C SER A 59 -12.77 6.05 15.64
N ASP A 60 -11.54 6.42 15.98
CA ASP A 60 -10.69 7.36 15.22
C ASP A 60 -9.36 6.72 14.78
N VAL A 61 -9.43 5.50 14.24
CA VAL A 61 -8.26 4.79 13.73
C VAL A 61 -8.25 4.80 12.19
N TYR A 62 -7.20 5.38 11.61
CA TYR A 62 -6.98 5.41 10.16
C TYR A 62 -5.58 4.94 9.81
N GLU A 63 -5.48 4.09 8.80
CA GLU A 63 -4.21 3.61 8.27
C GLU A 63 -4.29 3.51 6.73
N CYS A 64 -3.14 3.60 6.06
CA CYS A 64 -3.05 3.24 4.65
C CYS A 64 -2.77 1.75 4.53
N THR A 65 -3.60 1.01 3.78
CA THR A 65 -3.44 -0.43 3.61
C THR A 65 -3.92 -0.89 2.24
N PHE A 66 -3.30 -1.96 1.73
CA PHE A 66 -3.67 -2.60 0.47
C PHE A 66 -4.78 -3.61 0.70
N VAL A 67 -5.99 -3.28 0.26
CA VAL A 67 -7.22 -4.05 0.52
C VAL A 67 -8.06 -4.16 -0.73
N GLN A 68 -9.08 -5.01 -0.68
CA GLN A 68 -10.14 -4.99 -1.69
C GLN A 68 -10.79 -3.60 -1.70
N SER A 69 -10.85 -2.99 -2.87
CA SER A 69 -11.21 -1.58 -3.02
C SER A 69 -12.05 -1.34 -4.26
N ASN A 70 -12.87 -0.30 -4.23
CA ASN A 70 -13.63 0.22 -5.36
C ASN A 70 -13.27 1.68 -5.67
N LEU A 71 -12.15 2.19 -5.12
CA LEU A 71 -11.70 3.57 -5.37
C LEU A 71 -11.06 3.73 -6.76
N THR A 72 -10.66 2.63 -7.39
CA THR A 72 -10.15 2.58 -8.76
C THR A 72 -10.89 1.50 -9.54
N ASP A 73 -10.57 1.34 -10.82
CA ASP A 73 -11.03 0.26 -11.69
C ASP A 73 -10.38 -1.11 -11.37
N LEU A 74 -9.49 -1.16 -10.36
CA LEU A 74 -8.80 -2.37 -9.93
C LEU A 74 -9.48 -2.97 -8.68
N PRO A 75 -9.53 -4.31 -8.55
CA PRO A 75 -10.23 -4.96 -7.44
C PRO A 75 -9.50 -4.83 -6.09
N PHE A 76 -8.22 -4.47 -6.09
CA PHE A 76 -7.42 -4.21 -4.89
C PHE A 76 -6.62 -2.92 -5.10
N PHE A 77 -6.54 -2.09 -4.06
CA PHE A 77 -5.77 -0.85 -4.08
C PHE A 77 -5.35 -0.43 -2.67
N ALA A 78 -4.23 0.27 -2.55
CA ALA A 78 -3.78 0.84 -1.28
C ALA A 78 -4.34 2.25 -1.10
N SER A 79 -5.12 2.44 -0.05
CA SER A 79 -5.69 3.75 0.28
C SER A 79 -5.79 3.93 1.78
N ARG A 80 -6.05 5.15 2.22
CA ARG A 80 -6.43 5.39 3.61
C ARG A 80 -7.78 4.73 3.88
N VAL A 81 -7.86 4.00 4.98
CA VAL A 81 -9.07 3.33 5.45
C VAL A 81 -9.35 3.71 6.89
N LYS A 82 -10.62 3.69 7.26
CA LYS A 82 -11.04 3.70 8.66
C LYS A 82 -11.09 2.25 9.15
N LEU A 83 -10.40 1.98 10.24
CA LEU A 83 -10.45 0.71 10.95
C LEU A 83 -11.47 0.80 12.10
N GLY A 84 -12.14 -0.31 12.37
CA GLY A 84 -12.97 -0.47 13.55
C GLY A 84 -13.10 -1.94 13.95
N ARG A 85 -14.15 -2.26 14.72
CA ARG A 85 -14.27 -3.58 15.39
C ARG A 85 -14.43 -4.75 14.42
N LYS A 86 -14.80 -4.47 13.18
CA LYS A 86 -15.00 -5.48 12.11
C LYS A 86 -13.94 -5.40 11.01
N GLY A 87 -12.79 -4.77 11.29
CA GLY A 87 -11.74 -4.55 10.30
C GLY A 87 -11.92 -3.23 9.56
N VAL A 88 -11.87 -3.25 8.23
CA VAL A 88 -12.06 -2.05 7.41
C VAL A 88 -13.54 -1.65 7.40
N GLU A 89 -13.84 -0.48 7.96
CA GLU A 89 -15.22 0.04 8.05
C GLU A 89 -15.53 1.06 6.95
N ALA A 90 -14.53 1.80 6.48
CA ALA A 90 -14.69 2.75 5.38
C ALA A 90 -13.40 2.93 4.57
N LEU A 91 -13.56 3.16 3.27
CA LEU A 91 -12.50 3.63 2.38
C LEU A 91 -12.59 5.15 2.28
N ILE A 92 -11.47 5.85 2.45
CA ILE A 92 -11.45 7.33 2.45
C ILE A 92 -11.25 7.84 1.02
N SER A 93 -12.35 7.95 0.27
CA SER A 93 -12.32 8.42 -1.12
C SER A 93 -11.90 9.89 -1.28
N ALA A 94 -12.08 10.70 -0.23
CA ALA A 94 -11.75 12.13 -0.25
C ALA A 94 -10.27 12.42 -0.54
N ASP A 95 -9.37 11.46 -0.30
CA ASP A 95 -7.94 11.61 -0.63
C ASP A 95 -7.66 11.55 -2.15
N PHE A 96 -8.61 11.05 -2.94
CA PHE A 96 -8.54 11.05 -4.41
C PHE A 96 -9.18 12.30 -5.02
N HIS A 97 -9.80 13.16 -4.19
CA HIS A 97 -10.33 14.43 -4.65
C HIS A 97 -9.21 15.48 -4.64
N ASN A 98 -9.00 16.16 -5.77
CA ASN A 98 -8.00 17.22 -5.94
C ASN A 98 -6.53 16.75 -5.92
N LEU A 99 -6.26 15.56 -6.50
CA LEU A 99 -4.90 15.16 -6.85
C LEU A 99 -4.24 16.25 -7.69
N SER A 100 -2.96 16.51 -7.43
CA SER A 100 -2.14 17.31 -8.34
C SER A 100 -1.98 16.62 -9.69
N ASP A 101 -1.63 17.39 -10.72
CA ASP A 101 -1.36 16.83 -12.05
C ASP A 101 -0.26 15.74 -12.01
N TYR A 102 0.71 15.88 -11.11
CA TYR A 102 1.75 14.90 -10.87
C TYR A 102 1.18 13.60 -10.30
N GLU A 103 0.42 13.69 -9.21
CA GLU A 103 -0.19 12.52 -8.55
C GLU A 103 -1.19 11.80 -9.46
N ALA A 104 -1.99 12.54 -10.22
CA ALA A 104 -2.95 11.96 -11.17
C ALA A 104 -2.22 11.18 -12.28
N LYS A 105 -1.15 11.74 -12.85
CA LYS A 105 -0.31 11.02 -13.84
C LYS A 105 0.35 9.79 -13.24
N ALA A 106 0.90 9.89 -12.03
CA ALA A 106 1.52 8.77 -11.34
C ALA A 106 0.51 7.64 -11.03
N LEU A 107 -0.72 8.00 -10.63
CA LEU A 107 -1.80 7.05 -10.41
C LEU A 107 -2.17 6.30 -11.69
N GLU A 108 -2.35 7.00 -12.81
CA GLU A 108 -2.66 6.34 -14.09
C GLU A 108 -1.50 5.46 -14.58
N ALA A 109 -0.25 5.87 -14.34
CA ALA A 109 0.93 5.07 -14.69
C ALA A 109 1.06 3.79 -13.84
N LEU A 110 0.62 3.82 -12.57
CA LEU A 110 0.66 2.68 -11.65
C LEU A 110 -0.35 1.59 -12.00
N LYS A 111 -1.53 1.96 -12.50
CA LYS A 111 -2.67 1.03 -12.69
C LYS A 111 -2.33 -0.20 -13.55
N PRO A 112 -1.66 -0.08 -14.72
CA PRO A 112 -1.33 -1.24 -15.55
C PRO A 112 -0.41 -2.24 -14.83
N GLU A 113 0.60 -1.76 -14.11
CA GLU A 113 1.54 -2.60 -13.37
C GLU A 113 0.83 -3.33 -12.21
N LEU A 114 0.00 -2.59 -11.46
CA LEU A 114 -0.76 -3.15 -10.37
C LEU A 114 -1.77 -4.19 -10.85
N LYS A 115 -2.43 -3.95 -11.99
CA LYS A 115 -3.34 -4.91 -12.62
C LYS A 115 -2.65 -6.24 -12.92
N VAL A 116 -1.48 -6.21 -13.55
CA VAL A 116 -0.70 -7.42 -13.86
C VAL A 116 -0.31 -8.16 -12.58
N SER A 117 0.07 -7.44 -11.53
CA SER A 117 0.44 -8.03 -10.24
C SER A 117 -0.74 -8.71 -9.54
N ILE A 118 -1.92 -8.06 -9.56
CA ILE A 118 -3.16 -8.63 -9.03
C ILE A 118 -3.55 -9.89 -9.79
N GLU A 119 -3.60 -9.82 -11.13
CA GLU A 119 -3.96 -10.95 -11.98
C GLU A 119 -3.02 -12.14 -11.76
N LYS A 120 -1.72 -11.89 -11.61
CA LYS A 120 -0.73 -12.94 -11.29
C LYS A 120 -1.02 -13.61 -9.95
N GLY A 121 -1.35 -12.84 -8.92
CA GLY A 121 -1.71 -13.36 -7.59
C GLY A 121 -2.98 -14.21 -7.62
N VAL A 122 -4.04 -13.70 -8.27
CA VAL A 122 -5.32 -14.40 -8.43
C VAL A 122 -5.16 -15.68 -9.24
N ALA A 123 -4.45 -15.62 -10.37
CA ALA A 123 -4.18 -16.79 -11.20
C ALA A 123 -3.36 -17.85 -10.47
N PHE A 124 -2.41 -17.43 -9.62
CA PHE A 124 -1.66 -18.36 -8.78
C PHE A 124 -2.56 -19.08 -7.77
N ALA A 125 -3.45 -18.35 -7.08
CA ALA A 125 -4.38 -18.96 -6.11
C ALA A 125 -5.40 -19.91 -6.74
N HIS A 126 -5.82 -19.66 -7.99
CA HIS A 126 -6.75 -20.53 -8.72
C HIS A 126 -6.10 -21.76 -9.36
N LYS A 127 -4.78 -21.84 -9.43
CA LYS A 127 -4.11 -23.09 -9.79
C LYS A 127 -4.25 -24.06 -8.62
N GLN A 128 -5.06 -25.11 -8.78
CA GLN A 128 -5.03 -26.25 -7.86
C GLN A 128 -3.58 -26.74 -7.72
N PRO A 129 -3.10 -27.09 -6.51
CA PRO A 129 -1.85 -27.82 -6.41
C PRO A 129 -2.03 -29.10 -7.22
N ALA A 130 -1.15 -29.32 -8.20
CA ALA A 130 -1.12 -30.56 -8.95
C ALA A 130 -1.18 -31.70 -7.93
N ALA A 131 -2.19 -32.56 -8.05
CA ALA A 131 -2.44 -33.68 -7.16
C ALA A 131 -1.09 -34.28 -6.75
N ALA A 132 -0.81 -34.32 -5.44
CA ALA A 132 0.33 -35.06 -4.93
C ALA A 132 0.29 -36.43 -5.60
N ALA A 133 1.28 -36.69 -6.44
CA ALA A 133 1.33 -37.88 -7.26
C ALA A 133 1.37 -39.08 -6.31
N SER A 134 0.21 -39.71 -6.12
CA SER A 134 0.07 -41.01 -5.52
C SER A 134 0.62 -42.02 -6.51
N ASN A 135 1.78 -42.59 -6.19
CA ASN A 135 2.24 -43.91 -6.62
C ASN A 135 2.91 -44.58 -5.42
#